data_AF-A0A1M6WX58-F1
#
_entry.id   AF-A0A1M6WX58-F1
#
_cell.length_a   1.000
_cell.length_b   1.000
_cell.length_c   1.000
_cell.angle_alpha   90.00
_cell.angle_beta   90.00
_cell.angle_gamma   90.00
#
_symmetry.space_group_name_H-M   'P 1'
#
loop_
_entity.id
_entity.type
_entity.pdbx_description
1 polymer ?
#
loop_
_entity_poly.entity_id
_entity_poly.type
_entity_poly.pdbx_seq_one_letter_code
_entity_poly.pdbx_strand_id
1 'polypeptide(L)'
;MRDAQNNVIIRESFSMAFQGGEIWFCQLDALYEEKELVMEKFHKDMDSIRRPSATGLVGINLNQTAVDREMAAEIANRLIEFEKLRRVVFVGVNRKIKHVIKKQLSHSGKTIGFLYTFIEDFEKAKLWLVGKQ
;
A
#
# COMPACT_ATOMS: atom_id res chain seq x y z
N MET A 1 4.69 -17.70 28.35
CA MET A 1 3.58 -17.95 27.41
C MET A 1 4.15 -17.75 26.01
N ARG A 2 4.56 -18.84 25.36
CA ARG A 2 5.07 -18.87 23.98
C ARG A 2 4.13 -19.76 23.17
N ASP A 3 4.10 -19.51 21.87
CA ASP A 3 3.58 -20.38 20.82
C ASP A 3 2.08 -20.31 20.52
N ALA A 4 1.62 -19.15 20.05
CA ALA A 4 0.80 -19.16 18.84
C ALA A 4 1.78 -19.00 17.67
N GLN A 5 2.06 -20.08 16.94
CA GLN A 5 2.67 -19.96 15.61
C GLN A 5 1.71 -19.14 14.76
N ASN A 6 1.95 -17.84 14.65
CA ASN A 6 1.28 -17.00 13.68
C ASN A 6 1.73 -17.47 12.31
N ASN A 7 0.94 -18.35 11.69
CA ASN A 7 1.22 -18.82 10.34
C ASN A 7 1.10 -17.63 9.39
N VAL A 8 2.23 -17.15 8.90
CA VAL A 8 2.32 -16.11 7.88
C VAL A 8 1.55 -16.59 6.65
N ILE A 9 0.58 -15.81 6.20
CA ILE A 9 -0.20 -16.12 4.99
C ILE A 9 0.33 -15.25 3.85
N ILE A 10 1.12 -15.85 2.97
CA ILE A 10 1.66 -15.14 1.81
C ILE A 10 0.62 -15.17 0.69
N ARG A 11 -0.12 -14.07 0.51
CA ARG A 11 -1.04 -13.90 -0.61
C ARG A 11 -0.35 -13.23 -1.78
N GLU A 12 -0.73 -13.61 -2.99
CA GLU A 12 -0.28 -12.91 -4.19
C GLU A 12 -0.99 -11.55 -4.30
N SER A 13 -0.21 -10.53 -4.64
CA SER A 13 -0.74 -9.26 -5.09
C SER A 13 -1.39 -9.43 -6.46
N PHE A 14 -2.44 -8.66 -6.74
CA PHE A 14 -3.26 -8.90 -7.92
C PHE A 14 -3.81 -7.62 -8.54
N SER A 15 -4.14 -7.72 -9.82
CA SER A 15 -4.93 -6.74 -10.54
C SER A 15 -6.41 -7.10 -10.48
N MET A 16 -7.28 -6.10 -10.34
CA MET A 16 -8.72 -6.29 -10.30
C MET A 16 -9.43 -5.20 -11.10
N ALA A 17 -10.27 -5.62 -12.05
CA ALA A 17 -11.21 -4.73 -12.71
C ALA A 17 -12.38 -4.38 -11.76
N PHE A 18 -12.65 -3.10 -11.58
CA PHE A 18 -13.71 -2.61 -10.72
C PHE A 18 -14.34 -1.34 -11.29
N GLN A 19 -15.65 -1.39 -11.56
CA GLN A 19 -16.46 -0.24 -11.99
C GLN A 19 -15.87 0.59 -13.16
N GLY A 20 -15.20 -0.07 -14.10
CA GLY A 20 -14.59 0.55 -15.28
C GLY A 20 -13.14 1.04 -15.10
N GLY A 21 -12.54 0.81 -13.92
CA GLY A 21 -11.11 0.99 -13.67
C GLY A 21 -10.41 -0.32 -13.35
N GLU A 22 -9.09 -0.34 -13.45
CA GLU A 22 -8.24 -1.43 -12.96
C GLU A 22 -7.52 -0.97 -11.69
N ILE A 23 -7.47 -1.80 -10.66
CA ILE A 23 -6.78 -1.53 -9.39
C ILE A 23 -5.71 -2.60 -9.17
N TRP A 24 -4.49 -2.18 -8.80
CA TRP A 24 -3.48 -3.09 -8.29
C TRP A 24 -3.52 -3.12 -6.75
N PHE A 25 -3.66 -4.31 -6.17
CA PHE A 25 -3.60 -4.50 -4.73
C PHE A 25 -2.28 -5.16 -4.32
N CYS A 26 -1.46 -4.42 -3.58
CA CYS A 26 -0.32 -4.97 -2.86
C CYS A 26 -0.84 -5.72 -1.62
N GLN A 27 -0.81 -7.04 -1.64
CA GLN A 27 -1.20 -7.89 -0.51
C GLN A 27 -0.01 -8.05 0.44
N LEU A 28 0.09 -7.11 1.38
CA LEU A 28 1.11 -7.07 2.43
C LEU A 28 0.51 -7.33 3.81
N ASP A 29 -0.66 -7.95 3.86
CA ASP A 29 -1.43 -8.21 5.08
C ASP A 29 -1.11 -9.59 5.67
N ALA A 30 -1.41 -9.77 6.97
CA ALA A 30 -1.13 -11.01 7.71
C ALA A 30 0.34 -11.48 7.63
N LEU A 31 1.27 -10.53 7.49
CA LEU A 31 2.71 -10.75 7.51
C LEU A 31 3.33 -10.47 8.88
N TYR A 32 2.54 -10.00 9.86
CA TYR A 32 2.96 -9.79 11.25
C TYR A 32 4.30 -9.02 11.33
N GLU A 33 5.34 -9.59 11.92
CA GLU A 33 6.63 -8.93 12.16
C GLU A 33 7.67 -9.18 11.05
N GLU A 34 7.28 -9.84 9.95
CA GLU A 34 8.17 -10.23 8.84
C GLU A 34 8.53 -9.04 7.93
N LYS A 35 9.29 -8.08 8.47
CA LYS A 35 9.68 -6.83 7.79
C LYS A 35 10.33 -7.06 6.43
N GLU A 36 11.29 -7.97 6.35
CA GLU A 36 12.05 -8.27 5.14
C GLU A 36 11.13 -8.78 4.03
N LEU A 37 10.24 -9.72 4.36
CA LEU A 37 9.25 -10.26 3.44
C LEU A 37 8.25 -9.19 2.96
N VAL A 38 7.79 -8.32 3.86
CA VAL A 38 6.88 -7.21 3.50
C VAL A 38 7.55 -6.29 2.48
N MET A 39 8.80 -5.91 2.71
CA MET A 39 9.52 -5.01 1.82
C MET A 39 9.87 -5.68 0.49
N GLU A 40 10.29 -6.95 0.50
CA GLU A 40 10.53 -7.71 -0.74
C GLU A 40 9.27 -7.77 -1.62
N LYS A 41 8.12 -8.13 -1.02
CA LYS A 41 6.83 -8.15 -1.73
C LYS A 41 6.45 -6.78 -2.25
N PHE A 42 6.61 -5.74 -1.44
CA PHE A 42 6.33 -4.37 -1.85
C PHE A 42 7.19 -3.95 -3.05
N HIS A 43 8.50 -4.23 -3.04
CA HIS A 43 9.37 -3.92 -4.16
C HIS A 43 8.98 -4.67 -5.43
N LYS A 44 8.64 -5.96 -5.32
CA LYS A 44 8.14 -6.76 -6.45
C LYS A 44 6.83 -6.21 -7.03
N ASP A 45 5.95 -5.69 -6.17
CA ASP A 45 4.72 -5.01 -6.60
C ASP A 45 5.03 -3.70 -7.33
N MET A 46 5.97 -2.91 -6.79
CA MET A 46 6.42 -1.66 -7.42
C MET A 46 6.99 -1.90 -8.81
N ASP A 47 7.78 -2.96 -9.00
CA ASP A 47 8.28 -3.38 -10.31
C ASP A 47 7.15 -3.81 -11.24
N SER A 48 6.18 -4.55 -10.72
CA SER A 48 5.02 -5.02 -11.49
C SER A 48 4.20 -3.85 -12.02
N ILE A 49 3.97 -2.86 -11.17
CA ILE A 49 3.24 -1.66 -11.56
C ILE A 49 4.13 -0.63 -12.23
N ARG A 50 5.44 -0.80 -12.41
CA ARG A 50 6.26 0.18 -13.15
C ARG A 50 5.95 0.22 -14.64
N ARG A 51 5.39 -0.86 -15.18
CA ARG A 51 5.04 -1.02 -16.61
C ARG A 51 4.10 0.11 -17.09
N PRO A 52 4.29 0.67 -18.30
CA PRO A 52 3.43 1.77 -18.81
C PRO A 52 1.94 1.42 -18.87
N SER A 53 1.61 0.17 -19.17
CA SER A 53 0.23 -0.31 -19.28
C SER A 53 -0.44 -0.61 -17.92
N ALA A 54 0.33 -0.68 -16.83
CA ALA A 54 -0.25 -0.99 -15.52
C ALA A 54 -1.01 0.21 -14.96
N THR A 55 -2.06 -0.05 -14.19
CA THR A 55 -2.88 0.99 -13.56
C THR A 55 -2.09 1.96 -12.66
N GLY A 56 -2.62 3.18 -12.53
CA GLY A 56 -2.21 4.18 -11.53
C GLY A 56 -3.08 4.19 -10.27
N LEU A 57 -3.96 3.20 -10.09
CA LEU A 57 -4.80 3.04 -8.89
C LEU A 57 -4.25 1.89 -8.04
N VAL A 58 -3.76 2.19 -6.84
CA VAL A 58 -3.03 1.23 -6.00
C VAL A 58 -3.63 1.15 -4.59
N GLY A 59 -3.96 -0.06 -4.16
CA GLY A 59 -4.30 -0.36 -2.77
C GLY A 59 -3.14 -1.08 -2.07
N ILE A 60 -2.69 -0.54 -0.96
CA ILE A 60 -1.62 -1.13 -0.13
C ILE A 60 -2.29 -1.69 1.13
N ASN A 61 -2.44 -3.01 1.19
CA ASN A 61 -3.08 -3.69 2.31
C ASN A 61 -2.04 -4.09 3.36
N LEU A 62 -2.07 -3.46 4.53
CA LEU A 62 -1.14 -3.67 5.64
C LEU A 62 -1.87 -4.20 6.89
N ASN A 63 -3.11 -4.68 6.72
CA ASN A 63 -3.88 -5.23 7.83
C ASN A 63 -3.13 -6.40 8.48
N GLN A 64 -3.11 -6.47 9.81
CA GLN A 64 -2.37 -7.52 10.53
C GLN A 64 -0.87 -7.60 10.20
N THR A 65 -0.26 -6.50 9.75
CA THR A 65 1.19 -6.40 9.51
C THR A 65 1.77 -5.30 10.39
N ALA A 66 2.83 -5.64 11.13
CA ALA A 66 3.55 -4.73 12.01
C ALA A 66 4.49 -3.86 11.17
N VAL A 67 3.98 -2.70 10.76
CA VAL A 67 4.75 -1.70 10.02
C VAL A 67 5.49 -0.79 11.00
N ASP A 68 6.81 -0.71 10.88
CA ASP A 68 7.62 0.24 11.63
C ASP A 68 7.76 1.59 10.89
N ARG A 69 8.49 2.53 11.50
CA ARG A 69 8.66 3.87 10.91
C ARG A 69 9.52 3.86 9.64
N GLU A 70 10.49 2.97 9.57
CA GLU A 70 11.43 2.89 8.45
C GLU A 70 10.72 2.31 7.22
N MET A 71 9.98 1.22 7.39
CA MET A 71 9.12 0.63 6.36
C MET A 71 8.13 1.66 5.83
N ALA A 72 7.46 2.39 6.73
CA ALA A 72 6.48 3.40 6.35
C ALA A 72 7.10 4.54 5.54
N ALA A 73 8.32 4.96 5.89
CA ALA A 73 9.05 5.99 5.17
C ALA A 73 9.50 5.48 3.79
N GLU A 74 10.03 4.26 3.70
CA GLU A 74 10.45 3.65 2.43
C GLU A 74 9.27 3.45 1.48
N ILE A 75 8.14 2.92 1.96
CA ILE A 75 6.91 2.79 1.17
C ILE A 75 6.50 4.15 0.61
N ALA A 76 6.44 5.18 1.45
CA ALA A 76 6.07 6.52 1.02
C ALA A 76 7.07 7.09 -0.01
N ASN A 77 8.37 6.95 0.23
CA ASN A 77 9.42 7.43 -0.67
C ASN A 77 9.32 6.78 -2.04
N ARG A 78 9.15 5.46 -2.08
CA ARG A 78 9.00 4.74 -3.35
C ARG A 78 7.80 5.20 -4.13
N LEU A 79 6.64 5.37 -3.49
CA LEU A 79 5.44 5.84 -4.18
C LEU A 79 5.64 7.23 -4.83
N ILE A 80 6.38 8.13 -4.18
CA ILE A 80 6.66 9.47 -4.72
C ILE A 80 7.46 9.41 -6.03
N GLU A 81 8.25 8.34 -6.25
CA GLU A 81 9.03 8.14 -7.47
C GLU A 81 8.16 7.71 -8.67
N PHE A 82 6.89 7.32 -8.47
CA PHE A 82 6.01 6.88 -9.54
C PHE A 82 5.09 8.01 -10.02
N GLU A 83 5.51 8.67 -11.11
CA GLU A 83 4.77 9.77 -11.75
C GLU A 83 3.36 9.37 -12.23
N LYS A 84 3.16 8.10 -12.58
CA LYS A 84 1.89 7.61 -13.13
C LYS A 84 0.83 7.29 -12.07
N LEU A 85 1.20 7.27 -10.78
CA LEU A 85 0.20 7.04 -9.74
C LEU A 85 -0.82 8.17 -9.77
N ARG A 86 -2.09 7.81 -9.63
CA ARG A 86 -3.20 8.76 -9.56
C ARG A 86 -3.86 8.73 -8.20
N ARG A 87 -4.08 7.52 -7.65
CA ARG A 87 -4.70 7.32 -6.34
C ARG A 87 -4.04 6.15 -5.61
N VAL A 88 -3.70 6.38 -4.35
CA VAL A 88 -3.15 5.36 -3.45
C VAL A 88 -3.99 5.28 -2.18
N VAL A 89 -4.46 4.09 -1.82
CA VAL A 89 -5.14 3.87 -0.54
C VAL A 89 -4.31 2.93 0.33
N PHE A 90 -4.14 3.30 1.59
CA PHE A 90 -3.52 2.46 2.60
C PHE A 90 -4.59 1.82 3.48
N VAL A 91 -4.58 0.50 3.59
CA VAL A 91 -5.57 -0.28 4.35
C VAL A 91 -4.91 -0.92 5.58
N GLY A 92 -5.60 -0.88 6.72
CA GLY A 92 -5.13 -1.55 7.95
C GLY A 92 -3.98 -0.86 8.68
N VAL A 93 -3.74 0.43 8.43
CA VAL A 93 -2.60 1.17 8.99
C VAL A 93 -2.97 1.81 10.32
N ASN A 94 -2.15 1.67 11.37
CA ASN A 94 -2.40 2.33 12.65
C ASN A 94 -2.08 3.84 12.65
N ARG A 95 -2.62 4.60 13.62
CA ARG A 95 -2.47 6.06 13.71
C ARG A 95 -1.01 6.56 13.68
N LYS A 96 -0.09 5.85 14.35
CA LYS A 96 1.34 6.20 14.38
C LYS A 96 1.94 6.12 12.99
N ILE A 97 1.64 5.07 12.24
CA ILE A 97 2.15 4.87 10.89
C ILE A 97 1.50 5.80 9.88
N LYS A 98 0.19 6.10 10.01
CA LYS A 98 -0.48 7.14 9.20
C LYS A 98 0.27 8.48 9.31
N HIS A 99 0.70 8.85 10.52
CA HIS A 99 1.44 10.10 10.74
C HIS A 99 2.81 10.09 10.05
N VAL A 100 3.54 8.98 10.09
CA VAL A 100 4.84 8.85 9.41
C VAL A 100 4.68 8.98 7.90
N ILE A 101 3.74 8.25 7.30
CA ILE A 101 3.47 8.31 5.87
C ILE A 101 3.08 9.74 5.45
N LYS A 102 2.15 10.38 6.16
CA LYS A 102 1.76 11.77 5.89
C LYS A 102 2.94 12.73 5.95
N LYS A 103 3.78 12.61 6.98
CA LYS A 103 4.96 13.45 7.15
C LYS A 103 5.93 13.25 5.98
N GLN A 104 6.18 12.00 5.58
CA GLN A 104 7.09 11.69 4.49
C GLN A 104 6.58 12.24 3.15
N LEU A 105 5.29 12.03 2.89
CA LEU A 105 4.60 12.55 1.72
C LEU A 105 4.67 14.09 1.66
N SER A 106 4.47 14.79 2.77
CA SER A 106 4.49 16.27 2.78
C SER A 106 5.90 16.90 2.81
N HIS A 107 6.92 16.20 3.32
CA HIS A 107 8.29 16.74 3.50
C HIS A 107 9.28 16.27 2.45
N SER A 108 8.86 15.49 1.47
CA SER A 108 9.77 14.91 0.45
C SER A 108 10.43 15.96 -0.46
N GLY A 109 10.04 17.24 -0.38
CA GLY A 109 10.50 18.30 -1.29
C GLY A 109 10.03 18.12 -2.74
N LYS A 110 9.35 17.01 -3.04
CA LYS A 110 8.78 16.65 -4.34
C LYS A 110 7.27 16.86 -4.29
N THR A 111 6.71 17.37 -5.38
CA THR A 111 5.25 17.48 -5.52
C THR A 111 4.68 16.09 -5.71
N ILE A 112 3.70 15.71 -4.89
CA ILE A 112 3.04 14.40 -5.01
C ILE A 112 2.06 14.46 -6.18
N GLY A 113 2.27 13.62 -7.19
CA GLY A 113 1.42 13.53 -8.39
C GLY A 113 0.10 12.77 -8.20
N PHE A 114 -0.12 12.19 -7.03
CA PHE A 114 -1.28 11.33 -6.72
C PHE A 114 -2.04 11.78 -5.48
N LEU A 115 -3.33 11.45 -5.44
CA LEU A 115 -4.14 11.56 -4.23
C LEU A 115 -3.91 10.33 -3.35
N TYR A 116 -3.96 10.49 -2.03
CA TYR A 116 -3.88 9.36 -1.11
C TYR A 116 -4.86 9.44 0.05
N THR A 117 -5.23 8.30 0.61
CA THR A 117 -6.07 8.21 1.82
C THR A 117 -5.76 6.95 2.64
N PHE A 118 -6.36 6.87 3.83
CA PHE A 118 -6.28 5.72 4.72
C PHE A 118 -7.68 5.23 5.04
N ILE A 119 -7.99 3.97 4.73
CA ILE A 119 -9.32 3.38 4.88
C ILE A 119 -9.15 1.98 5.47
N GLU A 120 -9.90 1.64 6.52
CA GLU A 120 -9.84 0.30 7.12
C GLU A 120 -10.63 -0.75 6.33
N ASP A 121 -11.71 -0.32 5.66
CA ASP A 121 -12.64 -1.18 4.93
C ASP A 121 -12.24 -1.33 3.44
N PHE A 122 -12.08 -2.56 3.00
CA PHE A 122 -11.59 -2.87 1.65
C PHE A 122 -12.59 -2.47 0.55
N GLU A 123 -13.90 -2.56 0.80
CA GLU A 123 -14.93 -2.16 -0.16
C GLU A 123 -14.94 -0.64 -0.37
N LYS A 124 -14.86 0.13 0.72
CA LYS A 124 -14.73 1.59 0.67
C LYS A 124 -13.42 2.01 0.00
N ALA A 125 -12.34 1.27 0.22
CA ALA A 125 -11.05 1.52 -0.44
C ALA A 125 -11.17 1.41 -1.97
N LYS A 126 -11.86 0.39 -2.48
CA LYS A 126 -12.13 0.21 -3.92
C LYS A 126 -12.92 1.38 -4.51
N LEU A 127 -14.02 1.78 -3.87
CA LEU A 127 -14.86 2.90 -4.32
C LEU A 127 -14.04 4.20 -4.41
N TRP A 128 -13.28 4.51 -3.36
CA TRP A 128 -12.45 5.70 -3.33
C TRP A 128 -11.36 5.71 -4.42
N LEU A 129 -10.74 4.56 -4.69
CA LEU A 129 -9.73 4.41 -5.73
C LEU A 129 -10.28 4.71 -7.12
N VAL A 130 -11.52 4.33 -7.43
CA VAL A 130 -12.14 4.64 -8.73
C VAL A 130 -12.82 6.01 -8.77
N GLY A 131 -12.69 6.81 -7.70
CA GLY A 131 -13.26 8.15 -7.63
C GLY A 131 -14.78 8.19 -7.51
N LYS A 132 -15.40 7.10 -7.05
CA LYS A 132 -16.84 7.01 -6.81
C LYS A 132 -17.08 7.08 -5.29
N GLN A 133 -17.99 7.95 -4.88
CA GLN A 133 -18.42 8.12 -3.48
C GLN A 133 -19.87 7.67 -3.36
#